data_AF-A0A7X5FQ28-F1
#
_entry.id   AF-A0A7X5FQ28-F1
#
_cell.length_a   1.000
_cell.length_b   1.000
_cell.length_c   1.000
_cell.angle_alpha   90.00
_cell.angle_beta   90.00
_cell.angle_gamma   90.00
#
_symmetry.space_group_name_H-M   'P 1'
#
loop_
_entity.id
_entity.type
_entity.pdbx_description
1 polymer ?
#
loop_
_entity_poly.entity_id
_entity_poly.type
_entity_poly.pdbx_seq_one_letter_code
_entity_poly.pdbx_strand_id
1 'polypeptide(L)'
;MLKNSWHIIILILGILIINLFPSFFLLLGTYFLLDTGFAPFTEFRGFFEVSIFGHLTHLLSYLLGYALFSKLFFVFVILVGITTGLLISKYIGTTFPQFRSKTLDIAAIIAAVYNPFMYERLISQTGIAFGSYMLIIGILIILICRARPCDATYDYHRILKYYNLGILSMFPFAVAWMIFPHAILLIVLILTVLTLMYPKNIIQFMLILFGVILLNINWLVGDYALRLNTNVSKLESFTRDNIEVFQGNSLSGLGVDLTHLFGYGFWGEKYHIISPDDIMKYWYIFAILVLTIVVYGGYKLYIRDKYIAIVLSSIAVIAYILSMGIASPIWGWSSEILYEYLPFYIGMREPQKWLALTQGIYMIYFVIGSMYLLHSKWLNNIQENIFKRLFQYLVKVFIVVLPILWVPTMLIGFWGQLNISDYPDDIFEAREFVQTKIPADSKIINFPWHSYMACDWTYGKVTANRAKDLYYPANIVTSDNIEIGKLYSNSVASQSIDINKFVNNKDINLLIKNRIEYVLFNSSCADWRKYMFLEEDTVHYEKLFDSEHIKIYKVKNEK
;
A
#
# COMPACT_ATOMS: atom_id res chain seq x y z
N MET A 1 24.48 15.10 -9.22
CA MET A 1 24.48 14.77 -7.78
C MET A 1 25.20 13.46 -7.45
N LEU A 2 25.42 12.53 -8.40
CA LEU A 2 26.00 11.19 -8.13
C LEU A 2 27.52 11.04 -8.30
N LYS A 3 28.25 12.08 -8.73
CA LYS A 3 29.68 11.97 -9.08
C LYS A 3 30.63 11.62 -7.91
N ASN A 4 30.12 11.49 -6.67
CA ASN A 4 30.88 11.00 -5.51
C ASN A 4 29.94 10.37 -4.44
N SER A 5 28.98 9.55 -4.88
CA SER A 5 27.89 9.03 -4.04
C SER A 5 28.03 7.57 -3.61
N TRP A 6 29.24 7.03 -3.60
CA TRP A 6 29.51 5.64 -3.19
C TRP A 6 28.90 5.28 -1.82
N HIS A 7 28.92 6.20 -0.86
CA HIS A 7 28.29 5.97 0.45
C HIS A 7 26.76 5.79 0.37
N ILE A 8 26.07 6.49 -0.55
CA ILE A 8 24.64 6.31 -0.77
C ILE A 8 24.39 4.95 -1.40
N ILE A 9 25.21 4.53 -2.37
CA ILE A 9 25.11 3.19 -2.96
C ILE A 9 25.31 2.10 -1.90
N ILE A 10 26.34 2.22 -1.05
CA ILE A 10 26.59 1.30 0.06
C ILE A 10 25.40 1.27 1.02
N LEU A 11 24.83 2.44 1.36
CA LEU A 11 23.64 2.52 2.20
C LEU A 11 22.44 1.81 1.55
N ILE A 12 22.20 2.04 0.26
CA ILE A 12 21.12 1.38 -0.49
C ILE A 12 21.29 -0.13 -0.43
N LEU A 13 22.49 -0.63 -0.73
CA LEU A 13 22.80 -2.06 -0.66
C LEU A 13 22.62 -2.59 0.77
N GLY A 14 23.05 -1.85 1.79
CA GLY A 14 22.86 -2.23 3.20
C GLY A 14 21.38 -2.32 3.59
N ILE A 15 20.57 -1.34 3.21
CA ILE A 15 19.11 -1.35 3.44
C ILE A 15 18.48 -2.55 2.75
N LEU A 16 18.82 -2.80 1.49
CA LEU A 16 18.29 -3.94 0.73
C LEU A 16 18.71 -5.25 1.37
N ILE A 17 19.99 -5.43 1.72
CA ILE A 17 20.47 -6.65 2.37
C ILE A 17 19.77 -6.87 3.71
N ILE A 18 19.72 -5.87 4.59
CA ILE A 18 19.13 -6.01 5.93
C ILE A 18 17.63 -6.35 5.85
N ASN A 19 16.89 -5.70 4.96
CA ASN A 19 15.44 -5.89 4.87
C ASN A 19 15.04 -7.15 4.10
N LEU A 20 15.89 -7.63 3.19
CA LEU A 20 15.53 -8.69 2.23
C LEU A 20 16.28 -10.01 2.46
N PHE A 21 17.33 -10.01 3.27
CA PHE A 21 18.04 -11.24 3.64
C PHE A 21 17.30 -11.98 4.76
N PRO A 22 17.20 -13.32 4.72
CA PRO A 22 17.65 -14.23 3.65
C PRO A 22 16.65 -14.43 2.51
N SER A 23 15.39 -14.05 2.71
CA SER A 23 14.26 -14.48 1.88
C SER A 23 14.45 -14.16 0.40
N PHE A 24 14.87 -12.95 0.04
CA PHE A 24 15.02 -12.52 -1.36
C PHE A 24 16.15 -13.22 -2.11
N PHE A 25 17.31 -13.38 -1.46
CA PHE A 25 18.55 -13.81 -2.10
C PHE A 25 18.71 -15.32 -2.15
N LEU A 26 18.13 -16.05 -1.19
CA LEU A 26 18.37 -17.49 -1.04
C LEU A 26 17.23 -18.37 -1.54
N LEU A 27 16.00 -17.84 -1.64
CA LEU A 27 14.81 -18.63 -1.98
C LEU A 27 14.30 -18.29 -3.38
N LEU A 28 13.78 -19.28 -4.11
CA LEU A 28 13.04 -19.08 -5.36
C LEU A 28 11.55 -18.89 -5.05
N GLY A 29 10.83 -18.18 -5.93
CA GLY A 29 9.39 -17.93 -5.82
C GLY A 29 9.01 -16.46 -5.71
N THR A 30 7.77 -16.20 -5.28
CA THR A 30 7.13 -14.89 -5.19
C THR A 30 6.77 -14.53 -3.74
N TYR A 31 6.62 -13.22 -3.48
CA TYR A 31 5.95 -12.75 -2.27
C TYR A 31 4.44 -12.95 -2.39
N PHE A 32 3.89 -13.65 -1.41
CA PHE A 32 2.46 -13.82 -1.17
C PHE A 32 2.08 -13.00 0.06
N LEU A 33 1.51 -11.81 -0.19
CA LEU A 33 1.03 -10.88 0.83
C LEU A 33 -0.48 -10.72 0.69
N LEU A 34 -1.13 -10.15 1.71
CA LEU A 34 -2.58 -10.07 1.81
C LEU A 34 -3.26 -9.59 0.51
N ASP A 35 -2.89 -8.41 0.01
CA ASP A 35 -3.41 -7.85 -1.25
C ASP A 35 -2.31 -7.69 -2.32
N THR A 36 -1.19 -8.39 -2.18
CA THR A 36 -0.11 -8.34 -3.17
C THR A 36 0.36 -9.75 -3.48
N GLY A 37 0.00 -10.22 -4.68
CA GLY A 37 0.46 -11.47 -5.25
C GLY A 37 0.46 -11.37 -6.76
N PHE A 38 1.52 -11.86 -7.40
CA PHE A 38 1.63 -11.87 -8.85
C PHE A 38 1.32 -13.27 -9.37
N ALA A 39 0.73 -13.34 -10.55
CA ALA A 39 0.39 -14.58 -11.23
C ALA A 39 1.03 -14.57 -12.63
N PRO A 40 1.31 -15.75 -13.21
CA PRO A 40 1.77 -15.87 -14.58
C PRO A 40 0.73 -15.32 -15.57
N PHE A 41 1.01 -14.18 -16.19
CA PHE A 41 0.17 -13.65 -17.27
C PHE A 41 0.60 -14.27 -18.60
N THR A 42 -0.34 -14.87 -19.34
CA THR A 42 -0.12 -15.32 -20.73
C THR A 42 -0.80 -14.40 -21.73
N GLU A 43 -1.79 -13.63 -21.27
CA GLU A 43 -2.60 -12.74 -22.10
C GLU A 43 -2.83 -11.41 -21.39
N PHE A 44 -2.98 -10.35 -22.19
CA PHE A 44 -3.28 -9.01 -21.71
C PHE A 44 -4.79 -8.81 -21.60
N ARG A 45 -5.20 -8.14 -20.53
CA ARG A 45 -6.58 -7.69 -20.34
C ARG A 45 -6.93 -6.55 -21.27
N GLY A 46 -8.24 -6.30 -21.45
CA GLY A 46 -8.72 -5.16 -22.22
C GLY A 46 -8.23 -3.82 -21.66
N PHE A 47 -8.02 -2.82 -22.52
CA PHE A 47 -7.47 -1.51 -22.12
C PHE A 47 -8.28 -0.84 -20.99
N PHE A 48 -9.61 -1.00 -21.01
CA PHE A 48 -10.53 -0.44 -20.03
C PHE A 48 -10.74 -1.32 -18.79
N GLU A 49 -10.25 -2.57 -18.76
CA GLU A 49 -10.50 -3.50 -17.65
C GLU A 49 -9.58 -3.26 -16.45
N VAL A 50 -8.39 -2.72 -16.68
CA VAL A 50 -7.38 -2.45 -15.65
C VAL A 50 -6.77 -1.06 -15.86
N SER A 51 -6.21 -0.47 -14.80
CA SER A 51 -5.50 0.81 -14.90
C SER A 51 -4.26 0.69 -15.80
N ILE A 52 -3.74 1.83 -16.27
CA ILE A 52 -2.47 1.87 -17.02
C ILE A 52 -1.34 1.23 -16.19
N PHE A 53 -1.34 1.44 -14.87
CA PHE A 53 -0.42 0.76 -13.98
C PHE A 53 -0.62 -0.76 -13.99
N GLY A 54 -1.87 -1.24 -13.96
CA GLY A 54 -2.20 -2.66 -14.14
C GLY A 54 -1.58 -3.25 -15.42
N HIS A 55 -1.79 -2.60 -16.56
CA HIS A 55 -1.17 -3.01 -17.84
C HIS A 55 0.36 -3.04 -17.78
N LEU A 56 0.98 -2.04 -17.14
CA LEU A 56 2.44 -2.01 -16.96
C LEU A 56 2.90 -3.18 -16.09
N THR A 57 2.18 -3.50 -15.00
CA THR A 57 2.53 -4.65 -14.15
C THR A 57 2.35 -5.98 -14.88
N HIS A 58 1.33 -6.12 -15.73
CA HIS A 58 1.15 -7.31 -16.57
C HIS A 58 2.30 -7.45 -17.57
N LEU A 59 2.68 -6.36 -18.26
CA LEU A 59 3.77 -6.36 -19.21
C LEU A 59 5.10 -6.74 -18.55
N LEU A 60 5.42 -6.14 -17.41
CA LEU A 60 6.65 -6.45 -16.69
C LEU A 60 6.64 -7.87 -16.13
N SER A 61 5.50 -8.33 -15.62
CA SER A 61 5.35 -9.72 -15.15
C SER A 61 5.46 -10.74 -16.27
N TYR A 62 4.99 -10.41 -17.48
CA TYR A 62 5.15 -11.23 -18.68
C TYR A 62 6.62 -11.30 -19.12
N LEU A 63 7.30 -10.15 -19.19
CA LEU A 63 8.69 -10.07 -19.67
C LEU A 63 9.70 -10.68 -18.69
N LEU A 64 9.48 -10.54 -17.38
CA LEU A 64 10.43 -10.94 -16.34
C LEU A 64 10.07 -12.29 -15.70
N GLY A 65 8.85 -12.78 -15.91
CA GLY A 65 8.25 -13.83 -15.09
C GLY A 65 7.72 -13.30 -13.76
N TYR A 66 6.61 -13.85 -13.27
CA TYR A 66 5.89 -13.35 -12.09
C TYR A 66 6.73 -13.43 -10.81
N ALA A 67 7.53 -14.48 -10.62
CA ALA A 67 8.38 -14.67 -9.45
C ALA A 67 9.47 -13.59 -9.35
N LEU A 68 10.22 -13.37 -10.43
CA LEU A 68 11.24 -12.33 -10.49
C LEU A 68 10.60 -10.93 -10.42
N PHE A 69 9.49 -10.71 -11.11
CA PHE A 69 8.78 -9.43 -11.07
C PHE A 69 8.29 -9.08 -9.65
N SER A 70 7.72 -10.03 -8.92
CA SER A 70 7.28 -9.84 -7.53
C SER A 70 8.41 -9.32 -6.64
N LYS A 71 9.58 -9.95 -6.75
CA LYS A 71 10.81 -9.55 -6.06
C LYS A 71 11.28 -8.18 -6.47
N LEU A 72 11.40 -7.92 -7.77
CA LEU A 72 11.87 -6.64 -8.30
C LEU A 72 10.91 -5.51 -7.99
N PHE A 73 9.60 -5.76 -7.97
CA PHE A 73 8.60 -4.78 -7.57
C PHE A 73 8.76 -4.40 -6.11
N PHE A 74 8.94 -5.37 -5.22
CA PHE A 74 9.20 -5.10 -3.80
C PHE A 74 10.46 -4.25 -3.59
N VAL A 75 11.58 -4.61 -4.26
CA VAL A 75 12.82 -3.82 -4.26
C VAL A 75 12.58 -2.42 -4.81
N PHE A 76 11.83 -2.31 -5.92
CA PHE A 76 11.50 -1.04 -6.55
C PHE A 76 10.74 -0.12 -5.59
N VAL A 77 9.79 -0.63 -4.81
CA VAL A 77 9.08 0.18 -3.80
C VAL A 77 10.03 0.71 -2.72
N ILE A 78 11.00 -0.10 -2.26
CA ILE A 78 12.04 0.37 -1.33
C ILE A 78 12.91 1.46 -1.98
N LEU A 79 13.30 1.29 -3.25
CA LEU A 79 14.08 2.28 -3.99
C LEU A 79 13.32 3.60 -4.20
N VAL A 80 11.99 3.53 -4.36
CA VAL A 80 11.11 4.70 -4.40
C VAL A 80 11.08 5.40 -3.04
N GLY A 81 11.06 4.64 -1.94
CA GLY A 81 11.22 5.20 -0.58
C GLY A 81 12.56 5.92 -0.40
N ILE A 82 13.66 5.31 -0.84
CA ILE A 82 14.99 5.94 -0.83
C ILE A 82 15.00 7.22 -1.67
N THR A 83 14.39 7.19 -2.86
CA THR A 83 14.25 8.36 -3.73
C THR A 83 13.44 9.47 -3.05
N THR A 84 12.39 9.11 -2.33
CA THR A 84 11.59 10.04 -1.52
C THR A 84 12.47 10.71 -0.47
N GLY A 85 13.29 9.95 0.27
CA GLY A 85 14.26 10.50 1.23
C GLY A 85 15.29 11.43 0.58
N LEU A 86 15.80 11.09 -0.60
CA LEU A 86 16.69 11.97 -1.37
C LEU A 86 16.00 13.26 -1.82
N LEU A 87 14.71 13.21 -2.17
CA LEU A 87 13.93 14.40 -2.50
C LEU A 87 13.66 15.27 -1.27
N ILE A 88 13.42 14.69 -0.09
CA ILE A 88 13.35 15.41 1.18
C ILE A 88 14.68 16.13 1.45
N SER A 89 15.81 15.41 1.35
CA SER A 89 17.15 16.00 1.49
C SER A 89 17.37 17.14 0.49
N LYS A 90 16.96 16.97 -0.78
CA LYS A 90 17.07 18.01 -1.80
C LYS A 90 16.24 19.23 -1.45
N TYR A 91 15.00 19.06 -1.00
CA TYR A 91 14.14 20.14 -0.54
C TYR A 91 14.79 20.92 0.61
N ILE A 92 15.36 20.21 1.58
CA ILE A 92 16.05 20.82 2.71
C ILE A 92 17.30 21.55 2.23
N GLY A 93 18.10 20.95 1.36
CA GLY A 93 19.28 21.58 0.78
C GLY A 93 18.97 22.83 -0.06
N THR A 94 17.78 22.92 -0.66
CA THR A 94 17.33 24.15 -1.35
C THR A 94 16.82 25.21 -0.39
N THR A 95 16.12 24.83 0.68
CA THR A 95 15.46 25.75 1.62
C THR A 95 16.42 26.24 2.72
N PHE A 96 17.40 25.40 3.07
CA PHE A 96 18.35 25.53 4.17
C PHE A 96 19.78 25.15 3.72
N PRO A 97 20.33 25.82 2.70
CA PRO A 97 21.60 25.41 2.07
C PRO A 97 22.79 25.33 3.04
N GLN A 98 22.82 26.18 4.06
CA GLN A 98 23.90 26.26 5.04
C GLN A 98 24.00 25.04 5.98
N PHE A 99 22.96 24.22 6.04
CA PHE A 99 22.89 23.09 6.97
C PHE A 99 22.99 21.73 6.28
N ARG A 100 23.23 21.70 4.96
CA ARG A 100 23.31 20.46 4.20
C ARG A 100 24.49 19.62 4.67
N SER A 101 24.24 18.34 4.98
CA SER A 101 25.28 17.40 5.35
C SER A 101 24.94 15.98 4.89
N LYS A 102 25.97 15.14 4.70
CA LYS A 102 25.79 13.72 4.35
C LYS A 102 24.94 12.97 5.38
N THR A 103 25.07 13.31 6.67
CA THR A 103 24.28 12.70 7.74
C THR A 103 22.78 12.95 7.55
N LEU A 104 22.39 14.16 7.13
CA LEU A 104 20.98 14.48 6.88
C LEU A 104 20.45 13.78 5.64
N ASP A 105 21.28 13.61 4.61
CA ASP A 105 20.90 12.83 3.42
C ASP A 105 20.59 11.37 3.82
N ILE A 106 21.44 10.77 4.66
CA ILE A 106 21.24 9.41 5.18
C ILE A 106 20.02 9.35 6.11
N ALA A 107 19.87 10.30 7.04
CA ALA A 107 18.73 10.34 7.95
C ALA A 107 17.39 10.48 7.20
N ALA A 108 17.36 11.26 6.12
CA ALA A 108 16.18 11.40 5.27
C ALA A 108 15.83 10.10 4.54
N ILE A 109 16.84 9.37 4.03
CA ILE A 109 16.63 8.05 3.43
C ILE A 109 16.11 7.05 4.45
N ILE A 110 16.73 6.98 5.64
CA ILE A 110 16.34 6.03 6.67
C ILE A 110 14.95 6.33 7.21
N ALA A 111 14.61 7.59 7.51
CA ALA A 111 13.25 7.95 7.92
C ALA A 111 12.20 7.66 6.83
N ALA A 112 12.57 7.84 5.55
CA ALA A 112 11.71 7.51 4.42
C ALA A 112 11.35 6.03 4.33
N VAL A 113 12.35 5.17 4.52
CA VAL A 113 12.18 3.71 4.42
C VAL A 113 11.61 3.11 5.71
N TYR A 114 12.14 3.51 6.87
CA TYR A 114 11.80 2.97 8.18
C TYR A 114 10.82 3.91 8.90
N ASN A 115 9.54 3.68 8.67
CA ASN A 115 8.46 4.26 9.45
C ASN A 115 7.30 3.23 9.57
N PRO A 116 6.50 3.30 10.64
CA PRO A 116 5.49 2.27 10.95
C PRO A 116 4.48 2.03 9.84
N PHE A 117 3.99 3.08 9.22
CA PHE A 117 3.05 2.98 8.11
C PHE A 117 3.64 2.19 6.94
N MET A 118 4.90 2.48 6.56
CA MET A 118 5.55 1.73 5.47
C MET A 118 5.80 0.28 5.84
N TYR A 119 6.11 -0.03 7.10
CA TYR A 119 6.22 -1.41 7.58
C TYR A 119 4.94 -2.20 7.32
N GLU A 120 3.81 -1.74 7.85
CA GLU A 120 2.52 -2.45 7.75
C GLU A 120 2.10 -2.62 6.29
N ARG A 121 2.28 -1.57 5.46
CA ARG A 121 1.91 -1.63 4.05
C ARG A 121 2.85 -2.48 3.22
N LEU A 122 4.15 -2.55 3.52
CA LEU A 122 5.06 -3.42 2.77
C LEU A 122 4.78 -4.90 3.00
N ILE A 123 4.34 -5.32 4.19
CA ILE A 123 4.05 -6.75 4.46
C ILE A 123 2.63 -7.19 4.08
N SER A 124 1.74 -6.25 3.79
CA SER A 124 0.32 -6.55 3.48
C SER A 124 -0.10 -6.08 2.09
N GLN A 125 0.30 -4.87 1.71
CA GLN A 125 -0.26 -4.09 0.61
C GLN A 125 0.81 -3.23 -0.07
N THR A 126 1.84 -3.86 -0.65
CA THR A 126 3.02 -3.19 -1.22
C THR A 126 2.65 -2.13 -2.25
N GLY A 127 1.55 -2.31 -2.99
CA GLY A 127 0.99 -1.29 -3.87
C GLY A 127 0.60 0.00 -3.13
N ILE A 128 -0.06 -0.09 -1.98
CA ILE A 128 -0.42 1.08 -1.17
C ILE A 128 0.83 1.79 -0.63
N ALA A 129 1.87 1.05 -0.23
CA ALA A 129 3.16 1.67 0.12
C ALA A 129 3.73 2.47 -1.07
N PHE A 130 3.74 1.89 -2.27
CA PHE A 130 4.19 2.55 -3.49
C PHE A 130 3.40 3.82 -3.81
N GLY A 131 2.07 3.74 -3.80
CA GLY A 131 1.21 4.90 -4.05
C GLY A 131 1.37 5.98 -2.98
N SER A 132 1.61 5.60 -1.73
CA SER A 132 1.85 6.55 -0.62
C SER A 132 3.15 7.33 -0.80
N TYR A 133 4.23 6.68 -1.25
CA TYR A 133 5.43 7.42 -1.65
C TYR A 133 5.16 8.37 -2.81
N MET A 134 4.37 7.96 -3.80
CA MET A 134 4.02 8.82 -4.94
C MET A 134 3.23 10.07 -4.53
N LEU A 135 2.31 9.96 -3.54
CA LEU A 135 1.66 11.11 -2.93
C LEU A 135 2.68 12.08 -2.31
N ILE A 136 3.63 11.56 -1.53
CA ILE A 136 4.65 12.36 -0.86
C ILE A 136 5.59 13.01 -1.88
N ILE A 137 5.99 12.29 -2.93
CA ILE A 137 6.78 12.83 -4.04
C ILE A 137 6.03 13.98 -4.73
N GLY A 138 4.72 13.85 -4.95
CA GLY A 138 3.88 14.94 -5.46
C GLY A 138 3.95 16.20 -4.60
N ILE A 139 3.80 16.06 -3.27
CA ILE A 139 3.96 17.16 -2.31
C ILE A 139 5.39 17.76 -2.38
N LEU A 140 6.43 16.92 -2.39
CA LEU A 140 7.83 17.36 -2.42
C LEU A 140 8.17 18.11 -3.70
N ILE A 141 7.63 17.71 -4.85
CA ILE A 141 7.78 18.46 -6.10
C ILE A 141 7.21 19.86 -5.93
N ILE A 142 5.99 20.00 -5.40
CA ILE A 142 5.38 21.33 -5.14
C ILE A 142 6.29 22.17 -4.21
N LEU A 143 6.78 21.59 -3.12
CA LEU A 143 7.64 22.27 -2.15
C LEU A 143 9.00 22.71 -2.73
N ILE A 144 9.69 21.82 -3.46
CA ILE A 144 10.99 22.12 -4.10
C ILE A 144 10.84 23.25 -5.13
N CYS A 145 9.74 23.24 -5.87
CA CYS A 145 9.49 24.25 -6.90
C CYS A 145 9.23 25.63 -6.29
N ARG A 146 8.59 25.67 -5.13
CA ARG A 146 8.42 26.91 -4.35
C ARG A 146 9.72 27.39 -3.71
N ALA A 147 10.58 26.48 -3.25
CA ALA A 147 11.80 26.82 -2.51
C ALA A 147 12.94 27.41 -3.38
N ARG A 148 12.89 27.25 -4.70
CA ARG A 148 13.96 27.76 -5.58
C ARG A 148 13.84 29.28 -5.76
N PRO A 149 14.88 30.06 -5.38
CA PRO A 149 14.91 31.49 -5.68
C PRO A 149 14.89 31.69 -7.21
N CYS A 150 14.02 32.57 -7.68
CA CYS A 150 14.03 33.03 -9.06
C CYS A 150 14.82 34.34 -9.10
N ASP A 151 15.92 34.36 -9.85
CA ASP A 151 16.56 35.62 -10.23
C ASP A 151 15.52 36.51 -10.93
N ALA A 152 15.45 37.77 -10.50
CA ALA A 152 14.33 38.67 -10.71
C ALA A 152 14.18 39.22 -12.15
N THR A 153 14.91 38.69 -13.14
CA THR A 153 15.10 39.37 -14.43
C THR A 153 14.19 38.93 -15.58
N TYR A 154 13.31 37.93 -15.45
CA TYR A 154 12.34 37.58 -16.51
C TYR A 154 11.00 37.03 -15.98
N ASP A 155 9.94 37.85 -16.04
CA ASP A 155 8.60 37.56 -15.48
C ASP A 155 7.83 36.46 -16.26
N TYR A 156 8.10 36.30 -17.56
CA TYR A 156 7.48 35.24 -18.39
C TYR A 156 8.02 33.84 -18.09
N HIS A 157 9.34 33.71 -17.87
CA HIS A 157 9.95 32.44 -17.47
C HIS A 157 9.53 31.98 -16.08
N ARG A 158 9.11 32.92 -15.23
CA ARG A 158 8.56 32.64 -13.90
C ARG A 158 7.21 31.93 -14.02
N ILE A 159 6.28 32.45 -14.82
CA ILE A 159 4.96 31.83 -15.04
C ILE A 159 5.10 30.44 -15.66
N LEU A 160 5.87 30.29 -16.75
CA LEU A 160 6.08 28.97 -17.40
C LEU A 160 6.75 27.95 -16.46
N LYS A 161 7.73 28.38 -15.64
CA LYS A 161 8.42 27.48 -14.72
C LYS A 161 7.50 27.02 -13.58
N TYR A 162 6.69 27.91 -12.99
CA TYR A 162 5.70 27.52 -12.00
C TYR A 162 4.60 26.63 -12.60
N TYR A 163 4.11 26.94 -13.80
CA TYR A 163 3.13 26.14 -14.53
C TYR A 163 3.65 24.72 -14.82
N ASN A 164 4.80 24.62 -15.48
CA ASN A 164 5.36 23.34 -15.93
C ASN A 164 5.73 22.43 -14.76
N LEU A 165 6.17 22.98 -13.62
CA LEU A 165 6.60 22.17 -12.48
C LEU A 165 5.47 21.77 -11.52
N GLY A 166 4.39 22.55 -11.41
CA GLY A 166 3.17 22.07 -10.74
C GLY A 166 2.52 20.94 -11.53
N ILE A 167 2.51 21.04 -12.86
CA ILE A 167 2.05 19.96 -13.75
C ILE A 167 2.92 18.70 -13.57
N LEU A 168 4.22 18.81 -13.27
CA LEU A 168 5.03 17.63 -12.96
C LEU A 168 4.57 16.86 -11.70
N SER A 169 3.94 17.52 -10.73
CA SER A 169 3.37 16.84 -9.54
C SER A 169 2.13 16.00 -9.86
N MET A 170 1.47 16.28 -10.98
CA MET A 170 0.32 15.53 -11.48
C MET A 170 0.65 14.07 -11.75
N PHE A 171 1.85 13.77 -12.25
CA PHE A 171 2.23 12.40 -12.59
C PHE A 171 2.33 11.51 -11.34
N PRO A 172 3.07 11.87 -10.27
CA PRO A 172 3.04 11.10 -9.02
C PRO A 172 1.64 10.97 -8.41
N PHE A 173 0.82 12.04 -8.42
CA PHE A 173 -0.55 11.94 -7.92
C PHE A 173 -1.41 11.00 -8.77
N ALA A 174 -1.27 11.03 -10.10
CA ALA A 174 -1.97 10.14 -11.00
C ALA A 174 -1.56 8.69 -10.76
N VAL A 175 -0.25 8.42 -10.63
CA VAL A 175 0.28 7.09 -10.31
C VAL A 175 -0.26 6.59 -8.96
N ALA A 176 -0.28 7.44 -7.93
CA ALA A 176 -0.84 7.06 -6.64
C ALA A 176 -2.30 6.59 -6.75
N TRP A 177 -3.12 7.32 -7.52
CA TRP A 177 -4.52 6.96 -7.75
C TRP A 177 -4.70 5.72 -8.62
N MET A 178 -3.84 5.50 -9.62
CA MET A 178 -3.83 4.28 -10.44
C MET A 178 -3.59 3.01 -9.63
N ILE A 179 -2.82 3.12 -8.54
CA ILE A 179 -2.42 1.97 -7.71
C ILE A 179 -3.48 1.67 -6.64
N PHE A 180 -4.01 2.70 -5.97
CA PHE A 180 -5.09 2.52 -5.02
C PHE A 180 -6.16 3.62 -5.15
N PRO A 181 -7.43 3.27 -5.40
CA PRO A 181 -8.49 4.25 -5.69
C PRO A 181 -8.69 5.33 -4.61
N HIS A 182 -8.42 5.01 -3.34
CA HIS A 182 -8.61 5.93 -2.21
C HIS A 182 -7.66 7.12 -2.23
N ALA A 183 -6.56 7.08 -3.00
CA ALA A 183 -5.61 8.18 -3.09
C ALA A 183 -6.28 9.49 -3.56
N ILE A 184 -7.41 9.43 -4.28
CA ILE A 184 -8.15 10.61 -4.71
C ILE A 184 -8.62 11.47 -3.54
N LEU A 185 -9.07 10.86 -2.43
CA LEU A 185 -9.50 11.60 -1.24
C LEU A 185 -8.30 12.35 -0.62
N LEU A 186 -7.14 11.71 -0.59
CA LEU A 186 -5.89 12.28 -0.09
C LEU A 186 -5.42 13.44 -0.99
N ILE A 187 -5.49 13.27 -2.32
CA ILE A 187 -5.14 14.31 -3.30
C ILE A 187 -6.08 15.51 -3.15
N VAL A 188 -7.39 15.28 -3.03
CA VAL A 188 -8.39 16.34 -2.84
C VAL A 188 -8.12 17.10 -1.54
N LEU A 189 -7.80 16.42 -0.43
CA LEU A 189 -7.41 17.08 0.81
C LEU A 189 -6.17 17.99 0.61
N ILE A 190 -5.10 17.45 0.00
CA ILE A 190 -3.87 18.20 -0.27
C ILE A 190 -4.18 19.46 -1.09
N LEU A 191 -4.88 19.31 -2.21
CA LEU A 191 -5.18 20.41 -3.13
C LEU A 191 -6.16 21.41 -2.51
N THR A 192 -7.10 20.98 -1.69
CA THR A 192 -8.04 21.87 -0.99
C THR A 192 -7.30 22.75 0.02
N VAL A 193 -6.48 22.16 0.89
CA VAL A 193 -5.69 22.94 1.86
C VAL A 193 -4.74 23.89 1.15
N LEU A 194 -4.10 23.45 0.06
CA LEU A 194 -3.24 24.30 -0.76
C LEU A 194 -4.01 25.45 -1.42
N THR A 195 -5.22 25.20 -1.93
CA THR A 195 -6.08 26.22 -2.56
C THR A 195 -6.53 27.26 -1.54
N LEU A 196 -6.97 26.83 -0.35
CA LEU A 196 -7.41 27.73 0.71
C LEU A 196 -6.27 28.65 1.19
N MET A 197 -5.05 28.13 1.25
CA MET A 197 -3.88 28.90 1.69
C MET A 197 -3.24 29.72 0.56
N TYR A 198 -3.43 29.30 -0.70
CA TYR A 198 -2.89 29.96 -1.89
C TYR A 198 -3.97 30.11 -2.97
N PRO A 199 -5.01 30.94 -2.76
CA PRO A 199 -6.14 31.04 -3.68
C PRO A 199 -5.75 31.53 -5.07
N LYS A 200 -4.65 32.29 -5.18
CA LYS A 200 -4.09 32.73 -6.47
C LYS A 200 -3.63 31.58 -7.37
N ASN A 201 -3.44 30.37 -6.82
CA ASN A 201 -2.98 29.19 -7.54
C ASN A 201 -4.12 28.21 -7.86
N ILE A 202 -5.39 28.58 -7.64
CA ILE A 202 -6.54 27.69 -7.85
C ILE A 202 -6.56 27.04 -9.24
N ILE A 203 -6.28 27.82 -10.30
CA ILE A 203 -6.25 27.30 -11.68
C ILE A 203 -5.19 26.19 -11.82
N GLN A 204 -4.01 26.38 -11.23
CA GLN A 204 -2.94 25.39 -11.27
C GLN A 204 -3.34 24.10 -10.56
N PHE A 205 -3.99 24.19 -9.40
CA PHE A 205 -4.45 23.02 -8.65
C PHE A 205 -5.59 22.30 -9.39
N MET A 206 -6.50 23.04 -10.02
CA MET A 206 -7.54 22.48 -10.89
C MET A 206 -6.94 21.77 -12.11
N LEU A 207 -5.88 22.30 -12.72
CA LEU A 207 -5.16 21.65 -13.82
C LEU A 207 -4.46 20.36 -13.38
N ILE A 208 -3.85 20.35 -12.18
CA ILE A 208 -3.28 19.13 -11.60
C ILE A 208 -4.38 18.08 -11.41
N LEU A 209 -5.50 18.45 -10.77
CA LEU A 209 -6.62 17.52 -10.57
C LEU A 209 -7.18 17.01 -11.90
N PHE A 210 -7.38 17.90 -12.87
CA PHE A 210 -7.86 17.56 -14.19
C PHE A 210 -6.95 16.53 -14.88
N GLY A 211 -5.64 16.75 -14.89
CA GLY A 211 -4.76 15.80 -15.55
C GLY A 211 -4.50 14.52 -14.74
N VAL A 212 -4.67 14.54 -13.41
CA VAL A 212 -4.77 13.31 -12.60
C VAL A 212 -5.96 12.46 -13.05
N ILE A 213 -7.13 13.09 -13.29
CA ILE A 213 -8.32 12.43 -13.84
C ILE A 213 -8.07 11.94 -15.26
N LEU A 214 -7.49 12.77 -16.12
CA LEU A 214 -7.22 12.42 -17.52
C LEU A 214 -6.32 11.18 -17.64
N LEU A 215 -5.26 11.11 -16.83
CA LEU A 215 -4.36 9.96 -16.82
C LEU A 215 -5.03 8.67 -16.28
N ASN A 216 -6.10 8.81 -15.51
CA ASN A 216 -6.87 7.70 -14.93
C ASN A 216 -8.18 7.39 -15.68
N ILE A 217 -8.44 8.07 -16.80
CA ILE A 217 -9.72 7.97 -17.50
C ILE A 217 -10.01 6.56 -18.02
N ASN A 218 -8.98 5.74 -18.29
CA ASN A 218 -9.16 4.42 -18.90
C ASN A 218 -9.94 3.48 -17.98
N TRP A 219 -9.53 3.31 -16.72
CA TRP A 219 -10.23 2.42 -15.80
C TRP A 219 -11.52 3.07 -15.26
N LEU A 220 -11.59 4.40 -15.20
CA LEU A 220 -12.85 5.10 -14.87
C LEU A 220 -13.92 4.84 -15.93
N VAL A 221 -13.58 4.92 -17.21
CA VAL A 221 -14.51 4.58 -18.31
C VAL A 221 -14.89 3.10 -18.25
N GLY A 222 -13.92 2.21 -18.00
CA GLY A 222 -14.18 0.78 -17.83
C GLY A 222 -15.18 0.46 -16.72
N ASP A 223 -14.97 1.03 -15.53
CA ASP A 223 -15.81 0.78 -14.35
C ASP A 223 -17.19 1.45 -14.48
N TYR A 224 -17.25 2.72 -14.89
CA TYR A 224 -18.50 3.50 -14.85
C TYR A 224 -19.30 3.47 -16.15
N ALA A 225 -18.64 3.61 -17.31
CA ALA A 225 -19.34 3.69 -18.59
C ALA A 225 -19.59 2.32 -19.20
N LEU A 226 -18.61 1.42 -19.11
CA LEU A 226 -18.66 0.08 -19.71
C LEU A 226 -19.10 -1.02 -18.72
N ARG A 227 -19.13 -0.71 -17.41
CA ARG A 227 -19.49 -1.66 -16.33
C ARG A 227 -18.69 -2.97 -16.39
N LEU A 228 -17.44 -2.89 -16.83
CA LEU A 228 -16.56 -4.06 -16.95
C LEU A 228 -16.15 -4.60 -15.58
N ASN A 229 -16.11 -3.73 -14.57
CA ASN A 229 -15.80 -4.09 -13.20
C ASN A 229 -16.97 -3.80 -12.25
N THR A 230 -17.08 -4.61 -11.21
CA THR A 230 -18.13 -4.51 -10.18
C THR A 230 -17.75 -3.61 -9.01
N ASN A 231 -16.71 -2.78 -9.13
CA ASN A 231 -16.22 -1.97 -8.02
C ASN A 231 -17.25 -0.94 -7.54
N VAL A 232 -18.00 -0.34 -8.46
CA VAL A 232 -19.02 0.68 -8.15
C VAL A 232 -20.24 0.06 -7.47
N SER A 233 -20.74 -1.07 -7.97
CA SER A 233 -21.87 -1.78 -7.33
C SER A 233 -21.52 -2.36 -5.97
N LYS A 234 -20.23 -2.62 -5.70
CA LYS A 234 -19.74 -3.02 -4.37
C LYS A 234 -19.74 -1.89 -3.36
N LEU A 235 -19.58 -0.63 -3.77
CA LEU A 235 -19.59 0.51 -2.83
C LEU A 235 -20.98 0.74 -2.23
N GLU A 236 -22.03 0.52 -3.02
CA GLU A 236 -23.42 0.64 -2.57
C GLU A 236 -23.81 -0.42 -1.52
N SER A 237 -23.11 -1.55 -1.50
CA SER A 237 -23.37 -2.63 -0.54
C SER A 237 -22.56 -2.53 0.75
N PHE A 238 -21.73 -1.50 0.91
CA PHE A 238 -20.99 -1.29 2.15
C PHE A 238 -21.91 -0.78 3.24
N THR A 239 -21.74 -1.32 4.43
CA THR A 239 -22.55 -1.04 5.61
C THR A 239 -21.67 -0.60 6.78
N ARG A 240 -22.31 -0.31 7.92
CA ARG A 240 -21.61 0.01 9.16
C ARG A 240 -20.65 -1.10 9.60
N ASP A 241 -21.03 -2.36 9.43
CA ASP A 241 -20.21 -3.52 9.79
C ASP A 241 -18.87 -3.52 9.05
N ASN A 242 -18.83 -2.99 7.82
CA ASN A 242 -17.57 -2.82 7.09
C ASN A 242 -16.63 -1.84 7.80
N ILE A 243 -17.17 -0.73 8.31
CA ILE A 243 -16.35 0.27 8.99
C ILE A 243 -15.83 -0.31 10.31
N GLU A 244 -16.66 -1.02 11.07
CA GLU A 244 -16.29 -1.60 12.37
C GLU A 244 -15.24 -2.71 12.28
N VAL A 245 -15.33 -3.55 11.26
CA VAL A 245 -14.36 -4.63 11.06
C VAL A 245 -12.99 -4.10 10.64
N PHE A 246 -12.96 -3.11 9.73
CA PHE A 246 -11.74 -2.54 9.18
C PHE A 246 -11.22 -1.31 9.95
N GLN A 247 -11.83 -0.97 11.09
CA GLN A 247 -11.36 0.12 11.95
C GLN A 247 -9.96 -0.17 12.49
N GLY A 248 -9.20 0.91 12.71
CA GLY A 248 -7.82 0.84 13.20
C GLY A 248 -7.72 0.09 14.53
N ASN A 249 -6.59 -0.59 14.73
CA ASN A 249 -6.32 -1.35 15.94
C ASN A 249 -5.42 -0.53 16.89
N SER A 250 -5.49 -0.84 18.19
CA SER A 250 -4.55 -0.31 19.17
C SER A 250 -3.45 -1.33 19.47
N LEU A 251 -2.21 -0.85 19.56
CA LEU A 251 -1.10 -1.66 20.08
C LEU A 251 -1.20 -1.81 21.60
N SER A 252 -0.60 -2.88 22.14
CA SER A 252 -0.69 -3.23 23.56
C SER A 252 -0.28 -2.07 24.48
N GLY A 253 -1.15 -1.75 25.44
CA GLY A 253 -0.93 -0.67 26.41
C GLY A 253 -1.11 0.76 25.87
N LEU A 254 -1.47 0.93 24.60
CA LEU A 254 -1.79 2.22 23.99
C LEU A 254 -3.28 2.30 23.61
N GLY A 255 -3.84 3.51 23.62
CA GLY A 255 -5.12 3.77 22.96
C GLY A 255 -4.94 3.99 21.46
N VAL A 256 -6.00 3.83 20.68
CA VAL A 256 -6.01 4.00 19.21
C VAL A 256 -5.38 5.33 18.79
N ASP A 257 -5.68 6.41 19.52
CA ASP A 257 -5.17 7.74 19.21
C ASP A 257 -3.64 7.81 19.28
N LEU A 258 -3.04 7.22 20.33
CA LEU A 258 -1.59 7.18 20.52
C LEU A 258 -0.94 6.20 19.54
N THR A 259 -1.58 5.07 19.25
CA THR A 259 -1.10 4.11 18.25
C THR A 259 -0.96 4.78 16.87
N HIS A 260 -1.99 5.52 16.43
CA HIS A 260 -1.94 6.26 15.16
C HIS A 260 -0.97 7.44 15.22
N LEU A 261 -0.82 8.10 16.38
CA LEU A 261 0.14 9.18 16.55
C LEU A 261 1.58 8.67 16.35
N PHE A 262 1.85 7.46 16.84
CA PHE A 262 3.09 6.73 16.59
C PHE A 262 3.16 6.06 15.22
N GLY A 263 2.19 6.27 14.32
CA GLY A 263 2.25 5.80 12.94
C GLY A 263 1.72 4.39 12.67
N TYR A 264 1.27 3.68 13.71
CA TYR A 264 0.71 2.33 13.62
C TYR A 264 -0.83 2.36 13.51
N GLY A 265 -1.46 1.20 13.63
CA GLY A 265 -2.91 1.08 13.81
C GLY A 265 -3.61 0.46 12.61
N PHE A 266 -2.88 -0.26 11.76
CA PHE A 266 -3.48 -1.04 10.70
C PHE A 266 -4.40 -2.13 11.27
N TRP A 267 -5.61 -2.26 10.70
CA TRP A 267 -6.60 -3.25 11.16
C TRP A 267 -6.07 -4.70 11.12
N GLY A 268 -5.15 -4.99 10.19
CA GLY A 268 -4.55 -6.31 10.01
C GLY A 268 -3.67 -6.76 11.17
N GLU A 269 -3.28 -5.85 12.09
CA GLU A 269 -2.60 -6.21 13.34
C GLU A 269 -3.39 -7.22 14.18
N LYS A 270 -4.73 -7.25 14.04
CA LYS A 270 -5.62 -8.22 14.70
C LYS A 270 -5.39 -9.66 14.21
N TYR A 271 -4.75 -9.84 13.05
CA TYR A 271 -4.69 -11.11 12.31
C TYR A 271 -3.24 -11.59 12.09
N HIS A 272 -2.41 -11.50 13.14
CA HIS A 272 -1.05 -12.06 13.23
C HIS A 272 0.05 -11.32 12.45
N ILE A 273 -0.01 -9.99 12.40
CA ILE A 273 1.16 -9.16 12.08
C ILE A 273 2.00 -8.99 13.34
N ILE A 274 3.33 -9.15 13.23
CA ILE A 274 4.24 -8.93 14.36
C ILE A 274 4.22 -7.44 14.71
N SER A 275 3.96 -7.15 15.97
CA SER A 275 3.91 -5.78 16.48
C SER A 275 5.29 -5.37 17.02
N PRO A 276 5.60 -4.05 17.11
CA PRO A 276 6.89 -3.60 17.62
C PRO A 276 7.15 -4.01 19.08
N ASP A 277 6.12 -4.20 19.90
CA ASP A 277 6.21 -4.67 21.29
C ASP A 277 6.58 -6.15 21.41
N ASP A 278 6.32 -6.96 20.38
CA ASP A 278 6.77 -8.36 20.32
C ASP A 278 8.31 -8.46 20.26
N ILE A 279 8.96 -7.46 19.67
CA ILE A 279 10.41 -7.42 19.48
C ILE A 279 11.08 -6.59 20.57
N MET A 280 10.50 -5.44 20.91
CA MET A 280 11.10 -4.49 21.84
C MET A 280 10.06 -3.83 22.73
N LYS A 281 9.92 -4.32 23.97
CA LYS A 281 8.95 -3.86 24.98
C LYS A 281 8.87 -2.32 25.16
N TYR A 282 10.00 -1.62 25.03
CA TYR A 282 10.09 -0.17 25.24
C TYR A 282 10.22 0.64 23.94
N TRP A 283 9.75 0.11 22.81
CA TRP A 283 9.84 0.75 21.50
C TRP A 283 9.24 2.17 21.46
N TYR A 284 8.18 2.40 22.25
CA TYR A 284 7.50 3.70 22.34
C TYR A 284 8.41 4.83 22.81
N ILE A 285 9.50 4.54 23.54
CA ILE A 285 10.51 5.56 23.91
C ILE A 285 11.14 6.15 22.65
N PHE A 286 11.49 5.31 21.68
CA PHE A 286 12.04 5.77 20.41
C PHE A 286 11.00 6.50 19.57
N ALA A 287 9.74 6.05 19.60
CA ALA A 287 8.63 6.77 18.96
C ALA A 287 8.46 8.20 19.54
N ILE A 288 8.50 8.36 20.86
CA ILE A 288 8.44 9.67 21.55
C ILE A 288 9.63 10.54 21.14
N LEU A 289 10.84 9.98 21.08
CA LEU A 289 12.02 10.72 20.63
C LEU A 289 11.90 11.17 19.18
N VAL A 290 11.44 10.31 18.27
CA VAL A 290 11.17 10.69 16.87
C VAL A 290 10.14 11.81 16.81
N LEU A 291 9.00 11.68 17.50
CA LEU A 291 7.96 12.70 17.52
C LEU A 291 8.44 14.03 18.12
N THR A 292 9.30 13.99 19.12
CA THR A 292 9.91 15.20 19.69
C THR A 292 10.73 15.94 18.62
N ILE A 293 11.51 15.21 17.82
CA ILE A 293 12.28 15.77 16.70
C ILE A 293 11.34 16.28 15.60
N VAL A 294 10.26 15.57 15.29
CA VAL A 294 9.22 15.99 14.33
C VAL A 294 8.59 17.31 14.77
N VAL A 295 8.11 17.41 16.01
CA VAL A 295 7.50 18.65 16.54
C VAL A 295 8.50 19.80 16.52
N TYR A 296 9.74 19.54 16.92
CA TYR A 296 10.81 20.54 16.87
C TYR A 296 11.09 21.00 15.42
N GLY A 297 11.10 20.09 14.46
CA GLY A 297 11.27 20.39 13.05
C GLY A 297 10.12 21.21 12.47
N GLY A 298 8.87 20.87 12.80
CA GLY A 298 7.69 21.64 12.45
C GLY A 298 7.74 23.07 13.01
N TYR A 299 8.11 23.22 14.29
CA TYR A 299 8.31 24.53 14.92
C TYR A 299 9.41 25.35 14.22
N LYS A 300 10.53 24.73 13.86
CA LYS A 300 11.60 25.42 13.15
C LYS A 300 11.21 25.81 11.74
N LEU A 301 10.45 24.97 11.04
CA LEU A 301 9.87 25.35 9.77
C LEU A 301 8.88 26.51 9.94
N TYR A 302 8.07 26.51 11.00
CA TYR A 302 7.13 27.61 11.27
C TYR A 302 7.83 28.96 11.46
N ILE A 303 8.95 28.97 12.19
CA ILE A 303 9.78 30.19 12.34
C ILE A 303 10.33 30.64 10.98
N ARG A 304 10.71 29.70 10.10
CA ARG A 304 11.35 30.00 8.81
C ARG A 304 10.36 30.40 7.73
N ASP A 305 9.30 29.61 7.56
CA ASP A 305 8.23 29.73 6.58
C ASP A 305 6.92 29.27 7.23
N LYS A 306 6.30 30.22 7.93
CA LYS A 306 5.03 30.04 8.64
C LYS A 306 3.95 29.42 7.74
N TYR A 307 3.86 29.81 6.48
CA TYR A 307 2.79 29.36 5.60
C TYR A 307 2.96 27.90 5.21
N ILE A 308 4.17 27.47 4.81
CA ILE A 308 4.42 26.06 4.51
C ILE A 308 4.23 25.21 5.76
N ALA A 309 4.70 25.67 6.92
CA ALA A 309 4.51 24.94 8.17
C ALA A 309 3.03 24.75 8.51
N ILE A 310 2.21 25.80 8.40
CA ILE A 310 0.76 25.72 8.64
C ILE A 310 0.11 24.76 7.64
N VAL A 311 0.39 24.88 6.33
CA VAL A 311 -0.18 23.99 5.30
C VAL A 311 0.11 22.52 5.62
N LEU A 312 1.39 22.19 5.83
CA LEU A 312 1.80 20.82 6.10
C LEU A 312 1.25 20.33 7.44
N SER A 313 1.27 21.15 8.49
CA SER A 313 0.70 20.79 9.79
C SER A 313 -0.82 20.55 9.69
N SER A 314 -1.55 21.38 8.95
CA SER A 314 -2.99 21.20 8.73
C SER A 314 -3.28 19.90 7.98
N ILE A 315 -2.53 19.58 6.91
CA ILE A 315 -2.68 18.30 6.20
C ILE A 315 -2.39 17.13 7.14
N ALA A 316 -1.29 17.19 7.89
CA ALA A 316 -0.90 16.11 8.80
C ALA A 316 -1.91 15.89 9.94
N VAL A 317 -2.45 16.96 10.52
CA VAL A 317 -3.44 16.91 11.62
C VAL A 317 -4.78 16.41 11.10
N ILE A 318 -5.29 16.94 9.98
CA ILE A 318 -6.55 16.46 9.40
C ILE A 318 -6.42 14.98 9.02
N ALA A 319 -5.34 14.60 8.33
CA ALA A 319 -5.10 13.22 7.95
C ALA A 319 -4.95 12.29 9.16
N TYR A 320 -4.29 12.74 10.23
CA TYR A 320 -4.19 11.99 11.48
C TYR A 320 -5.57 11.75 12.11
N ILE A 321 -6.38 12.81 12.24
CA ILE A 321 -7.75 12.73 12.75
C ILE A 321 -8.59 11.74 11.94
N LEU A 322 -8.55 11.85 10.60
CA LEU A 322 -9.28 10.97 9.70
C LEU A 322 -8.75 9.53 9.70
N SER A 323 -7.46 9.32 9.99
CA SER A 323 -6.84 8.00 9.99
C SER A 323 -7.35 7.08 11.09
N MET A 324 -7.78 7.65 12.22
CA MET A 324 -8.30 6.90 13.36
C MET A 324 -9.69 6.32 13.09
N GLY A 325 -10.44 6.90 12.15
CA GLY A 325 -11.81 6.49 11.85
C GLY A 325 -12.71 6.54 13.07
N ILE A 326 -13.67 5.63 13.12
CA ILE A 326 -14.62 5.47 14.23
C ILE A 326 -13.98 4.89 15.50
N ALA A 327 -12.75 4.40 15.42
CA ALA A 327 -12.08 3.75 16.55
C ALA A 327 -11.55 4.75 17.59
N SER A 328 -11.44 6.04 17.24
CA SER A 328 -11.07 7.09 18.21
C SER A 328 -12.26 7.47 19.09
N PRO A 329 -12.14 7.39 20.42
CA PRO A 329 -13.17 7.90 21.35
C PRO A 329 -13.37 9.42 21.26
N ILE A 330 -12.35 10.16 20.82
CA ILE A 330 -12.35 11.63 20.80
C ILE A 330 -12.84 12.15 19.45
N TRP A 331 -12.37 11.52 18.36
CA TRP A 331 -12.52 12.03 17.01
C TRP A 331 -13.43 11.20 16.11
N GLY A 332 -13.93 10.06 16.58
CA GLY A 332 -14.75 9.13 15.78
C GLY A 332 -15.95 9.80 15.12
N TRP A 333 -16.59 10.75 15.81
CA TRP A 333 -17.71 11.54 15.29
C TRP A 333 -17.40 12.27 13.96
N SER A 334 -16.15 12.66 13.72
CA SER A 334 -15.78 13.34 12.47
C SER A 334 -15.80 12.37 11.28
N SER A 335 -15.36 11.13 11.50
CA SER A 335 -15.45 10.07 10.50
C SER A 335 -16.89 9.64 10.28
N GLU A 336 -17.73 9.60 11.32
CA GLU A 336 -19.17 9.35 11.19
C GLU A 336 -19.83 10.30 10.20
N ILE A 337 -19.60 11.61 10.37
CA ILE A 337 -20.15 12.64 9.49
C ILE A 337 -19.70 12.38 8.04
N LEU A 338 -18.45 12.01 7.81
CA LEU A 338 -17.99 11.72 6.46
C LEU A 338 -18.62 10.45 5.89
N TYR A 339 -18.78 9.39 6.70
CA TYR A 339 -19.47 8.17 6.25
C TYR A 339 -20.95 8.40 5.93
N GLU A 340 -21.61 9.32 6.62
CA GLU A 340 -23.02 9.64 6.42
C GLU A 340 -23.23 10.61 5.24
N TYR A 341 -22.41 11.65 5.11
CA TYR A 341 -22.68 12.78 4.20
C TYR A 341 -21.77 12.86 2.98
N LEU A 342 -20.58 12.26 2.98
CA LEU A 342 -19.66 12.35 1.85
C LEU A 342 -19.80 11.11 0.94
N PRO A 343 -20.32 11.26 -0.30
CA PRO A 343 -20.51 10.13 -1.20
C PRO A 343 -19.21 9.36 -1.42
N PHE A 344 -19.33 8.03 -1.48
CA PHE A 344 -18.23 7.08 -1.66
C PHE A 344 -17.18 7.06 -0.53
N TYR A 345 -17.30 7.89 0.51
CA TYR A 345 -16.35 7.86 1.64
C TYR A 345 -16.42 6.55 2.43
N ILE A 346 -17.57 5.86 2.44
CA ILE A 346 -17.68 4.49 2.98
C ILE A 346 -16.73 3.49 2.32
N GLY A 347 -16.32 3.74 1.06
CA GLY A 347 -15.25 3.00 0.41
C GLY A 347 -13.93 3.06 1.18
N MET A 348 -13.69 4.15 1.93
CA MET A 348 -12.61 4.33 2.90
C MET A 348 -12.88 3.61 4.23
N ARG A 349 -13.42 2.38 4.17
CA ARG A 349 -13.71 1.53 5.34
C ARG A 349 -12.47 1.24 6.19
N GLU A 350 -11.28 1.33 5.58
CA GLU A 350 -9.99 1.20 6.25
C GLU A 350 -9.33 2.59 6.30
N PRO A 351 -9.54 3.35 7.39
CA PRO A 351 -9.19 4.76 7.47
C PRO A 351 -7.68 5.02 7.60
N GLN A 352 -6.89 4.04 8.06
CA GLN A 352 -5.48 4.23 8.36
C GLN A 352 -4.65 4.65 7.13
N LYS A 353 -5.11 4.46 5.88
CA LYS A 353 -4.38 4.99 4.71
C LYS A 353 -4.22 6.52 4.72
N TRP A 354 -5.08 7.27 5.44
CA TRP A 354 -4.87 8.70 5.64
C TRP A 354 -3.52 9.00 6.31
N LEU A 355 -3.05 8.09 7.17
CA LEU A 355 -1.79 8.21 7.90
C LEU A 355 -0.57 8.28 6.97
N ALA A 356 -0.71 7.86 5.70
CA ALA A 356 0.29 8.09 4.66
C ALA A 356 0.74 9.56 4.59
N LEU A 357 -0.20 10.50 4.69
CA LEU A 357 0.10 11.94 4.62
C LEU A 357 0.77 12.43 5.90
N THR A 358 0.26 12.00 7.06
CA THR A 358 0.84 12.34 8.37
C THR A 358 2.28 11.87 8.46
N GLN A 359 2.55 10.60 8.14
CA GLN A 359 3.90 10.04 8.13
C GLN A 359 4.79 10.71 7.07
N GLY A 360 4.23 10.97 5.87
CA GLY A 360 4.85 11.80 4.84
C GLY A 360 5.46 13.10 5.38
N ILE A 361 4.66 13.82 6.16
CA ILE A 361 5.02 15.11 6.71
C ILE A 361 5.92 14.97 7.94
N TYR A 362 5.73 13.93 8.74
CA TYR A 362 6.64 13.56 9.83
C TYR A 362 8.05 13.37 9.31
N MET A 363 8.25 12.71 8.17
CA MET A 363 9.57 12.51 7.59
C MET A 363 10.24 13.85 7.21
N ILE A 364 9.49 14.78 6.62
CA ILE A 364 10.00 16.13 6.30
C ILE A 364 10.42 16.85 7.58
N TYR A 365 9.54 16.86 8.59
CA TYR A 365 9.78 17.54 9.86
C TYR A 365 10.89 16.88 10.66
N PHE A 366 10.98 15.56 10.68
CA PHE A 366 12.05 14.82 11.34
C PHE A 366 13.42 15.23 10.83
N VAL A 367 13.60 15.35 9.51
CA VAL A 367 14.89 15.75 8.94
C VAL A 367 15.20 17.22 9.21
N ILE A 368 14.20 18.11 9.18
CA ILE A 368 14.36 19.52 9.59
C ILE A 368 14.75 19.61 11.07
N GLY A 369 14.06 18.88 11.96
CA GLY A 369 14.36 18.84 13.39
C GLY A 369 15.77 18.33 13.65
N SER A 370 16.14 17.22 13.01
CA SER A 370 17.48 16.62 13.04
C SER A 370 18.55 17.61 12.58
N MET A 371 18.28 18.36 11.50
CA MET A 371 19.17 19.41 10.99
C MET A 371 19.44 20.48 12.05
N TYR A 372 18.41 21.00 12.70
CA TYR A 372 18.56 22.01 13.74
C TYR A 372 19.19 21.48 15.03
N LEU A 373 18.95 20.22 15.38
CA LEU A 373 19.61 19.57 16.53
C LEU A 373 21.11 19.46 16.30
N LEU A 374 21.51 18.93 15.13
CA LEU A 374 22.91 18.74 14.76
C LEU A 374 23.72 20.05 14.67
N HIS A 375 23.05 21.18 14.42
CA HIS A 375 23.68 22.51 14.34
C HIS A 375 23.37 23.40 15.55
N SER A 376 22.83 22.83 16.62
CA SER A 376 22.48 23.59 17.82
C SER A 376 23.71 24.20 18.49
N LYS A 377 23.57 25.41 19.06
CA LYS A 377 24.65 26.08 19.81
C LYS A 377 25.12 25.22 20.99
N TRP A 378 24.22 24.45 21.60
CA TRP A 378 24.55 23.54 22.70
C TRP A 378 25.61 22.50 22.29
N LEU A 379 25.44 21.83 21.14
CA LEU A 379 26.45 20.89 20.63
C LEU A 379 27.77 21.58 20.23
N ASN A 380 27.70 22.84 19.82
CA ASN A 380 28.87 23.59 19.36
C ASN A 380 29.66 24.26 20.50
N ASN A 381 29.00 24.58 21.63
CA ASN A 381 29.59 25.27 22.79
C ASN A 381 30.36 24.36 23.76
N ILE A 382 30.29 23.03 23.59
CA ILE A 382 31.12 22.09 24.37
C ILE A 382 32.60 22.37 24.06
N GLN A 383 33.47 22.38 25.09
CA GLN A 383 34.92 22.59 24.92
C GLN A 383 35.50 21.62 23.88
N GLU A 384 36.37 22.12 23.00
CA GLU A 384 36.99 21.30 21.97
C GLU A 384 37.96 20.28 22.57
N ASN A 385 37.48 19.05 22.75
CA ASN A 385 38.28 17.90 23.16
C ASN A 385 37.82 16.64 22.40
N ILE A 386 38.54 15.54 22.59
CA ILE A 386 38.21 14.25 21.95
C ILE A 386 36.79 13.77 22.30
N PHE A 387 36.33 14.07 23.52
CA PHE A 387 35.00 13.72 24.00
C PHE A 387 33.89 14.44 23.21
N LYS A 388 34.05 15.73 22.88
CA LYS A 388 33.11 16.47 22.01
C LYS A 388 32.96 15.81 20.65
N ARG A 389 34.07 15.43 20.01
CA ARG A 389 34.05 14.79 18.69
C ARG A 389 33.32 13.45 18.73
N LEU A 390 33.60 12.63 19.75
CA LEU A 390 32.92 11.36 19.97
C LEU A 390 31.41 11.56 20.21
N PHE A 391 31.04 12.49 21.10
CA PHE A 391 29.65 12.79 21.40
C PHE A 391 28.87 13.27 20.17
N GLN A 392 29.43 14.21 19.40
CA GLN A 392 28.81 14.66 18.14
C GLN A 392 28.66 13.53 17.12
N TYR A 393 29.62 12.62 17.05
CA TYR A 393 29.51 11.42 16.20
C TYR A 393 28.38 10.50 16.67
N LEU A 394 28.30 10.22 17.97
CA LEU A 394 27.23 9.41 18.56
C LEU A 394 25.84 10.01 18.32
N VAL A 395 25.67 11.33 18.48
CA VAL A 395 24.39 12.00 18.17
C VAL A 395 24.02 11.86 16.70
N LYS A 396 24.98 11.98 15.78
CA LYS A 396 24.74 11.78 14.33
C LYS A 396 24.29 10.35 14.03
N VAL A 397 24.99 9.36 14.59
CA VAL A 397 24.63 7.94 14.44
C VAL A 397 23.26 7.67 15.04
N PHE A 398 23.01 8.18 16.25
CA PHE A 398 21.74 8.01 16.95
C PHE A 398 20.56 8.57 16.14
N ILE A 399 20.67 9.79 15.60
CA ILE A 399 19.63 10.38 14.74
C ILE A 399 19.34 9.51 13.51
N VAL A 400 20.37 8.93 12.89
CA VAL A 400 20.20 8.04 11.73
C VAL A 400 19.55 6.72 12.12
N VAL A 401 19.92 6.14 13.26
CA VAL A 401 19.42 4.84 13.73
C VAL A 401 18.03 4.96 14.37
N LEU A 402 17.64 6.15 14.82
CA LEU A 402 16.39 6.34 15.57
C LEU A 402 15.12 5.87 14.84
N PRO A 403 14.89 6.13 13.53
CA PRO A 403 13.74 5.58 12.82
C PRO A 403 13.74 4.05 12.72
N ILE A 404 14.93 3.43 12.70
CA ILE A 404 15.05 1.96 12.71
C ILE A 404 14.62 1.41 14.08
N LEU A 405 15.01 2.06 15.19
CA LEU A 405 14.59 1.67 16.54
C LEU A 405 13.10 1.93 16.79
N TRP A 406 12.52 2.90 16.08
CA TRP A 406 11.08 3.13 16.10
C TRP A 406 10.31 1.97 15.43
N VAL A 407 10.92 1.32 14.42
CA VAL A 407 10.29 0.27 13.62
C VAL A 407 11.21 -0.95 13.48
N PRO A 408 11.51 -1.64 14.60
CA PRO A 408 12.45 -2.76 14.59
C PRO A 408 11.92 -3.96 13.78
N THR A 409 10.62 -3.98 13.50
CA THR A 409 9.91 -5.03 12.76
C THR A 409 10.34 -5.16 11.29
N MET A 410 10.96 -4.15 10.68
CA MET A 410 11.42 -4.23 9.29
C MET A 410 12.74 -4.97 9.11
N LEU A 411 13.52 -5.12 10.19
CA LEU A 411 14.85 -5.72 10.13
C LEU A 411 14.78 -7.24 9.86
N ILE A 412 15.81 -7.76 9.20
CA ILE A 412 16.06 -9.21 9.03
C ILE A 412 14.86 -9.91 8.39
N GLY A 413 14.48 -9.49 7.17
CA GLY A 413 13.37 -10.13 6.45
C GLY A 413 12.00 -9.91 7.12
N PHE A 414 11.82 -8.76 7.77
CA PHE A 414 10.61 -8.42 8.54
C PHE A 414 10.29 -9.45 9.63
N TRP A 415 11.32 -9.94 10.31
CA TRP A 415 11.21 -11.01 11.32
C TRP A 415 10.52 -12.28 10.81
N GLY A 416 10.78 -12.66 9.56
CA GLY A 416 10.20 -13.85 8.92
C GLY A 416 8.79 -13.65 8.38
N GLN A 417 8.24 -12.43 8.44
CA GLN A 417 6.96 -12.14 7.80
C GLN A 417 7.06 -12.03 6.28
N LEU A 418 8.27 -11.89 5.72
CA LEU A 418 8.50 -12.05 4.29
C LEU A 418 8.99 -13.48 4.01
N ASN A 419 8.03 -14.39 3.78
CA ASN A 419 8.30 -15.74 3.29
C ASN A 419 8.05 -15.77 1.80
N ILE A 420 8.95 -16.42 1.08
CA ILE A 420 8.84 -16.66 -0.34
C ILE A 420 8.34 -18.10 -0.51
N SER A 421 7.33 -18.24 -1.35
CA SER A 421 6.81 -19.52 -1.83
C SER A 421 6.51 -19.38 -3.31
N ASP A 422 6.29 -20.50 -4.00
CA ASP A 422 5.91 -20.49 -5.40
C ASP A 422 4.60 -21.24 -5.62
N TYR A 423 3.98 -21.03 -6.77
CA TYR A 423 2.84 -21.86 -7.16
C TYR A 423 3.34 -23.28 -7.42
N PRO A 424 2.68 -24.32 -6.87
CA PRO A 424 2.95 -25.71 -7.22
C PRO A 424 2.88 -25.97 -8.74
N ASP A 425 3.72 -26.87 -9.26
CA ASP A 425 3.82 -27.18 -10.69
C ASP A 425 2.48 -27.67 -11.28
N ASP A 426 1.73 -28.45 -10.50
CA ASP A 426 0.43 -29.00 -10.89
C ASP A 426 -0.67 -27.95 -11.07
N ILE A 427 -0.49 -26.75 -10.50
CA ILE A 427 -1.35 -25.60 -10.80
C ILE A 427 -1.18 -25.16 -12.27
N PHE A 428 0.04 -25.21 -12.80
CA PHE A 428 0.32 -24.86 -14.19
C PHE A 428 -0.21 -25.93 -15.15
N GLU A 429 -0.09 -27.20 -14.78
CA GLU A 429 -0.69 -28.32 -15.53
C GLU A 429 -2.22 -28.19 -15.58
N ALA A 430 -2.85 -27.87 -14.44
CA ALA A 430 -4.29 -27.62 -14.39
C ALA A 430 -4.69 -26.42 -15.26
N ARG A 431 -3.86 -25.36 -15.31
CA ARG A 431 -4.11 -24.22 -16.19
C ARG A 431 -4.08 -24.62 -17.66
N GLU A 432 -3.06 -25.36 -18.09
CA GLU A 432 -2.96 -25.88 -19.45
C GLU A 432 -4.17 -26.76 -19.79
N PHE A 433 -4.61 -27.61 -18.84
CA PHE A 433 -5.81 -28.41 -18.98
C PHE A 433 -7.05 -27.53 -19.20
N VAL A 434 -7.28 -26.51 -18.36
CA VAL A 434 -8.39 -25.57 -18.51
C VAL A 434 -8.36 -24.89 -19.87
N GLN A 435 -7.20 -24.39 -20.30
CA GLN A 435 -7.08 -23.63 -21.54
C GLN A 435 -7.21 -24.49 -22.81
N THR A 436 -6.89 -25.78 -22.75
CA THR A 436 -6.87 -26.66 -23.93
C THR A 436 -8.03 -27.66 -24.01
N LYS A 437 -8.63 -28.03 -22.87
CA LYS A 437 -9.66 -29.07 -22.79
C LYS A 437 -11.05 -28.56 -22.41
N ILE A 438 -11.14 -27.39 -21.77
CA ILE A 438 -12.41 -26.80 -21.37
C ILE A 438 -12.82 -25.75 -22.42
N PRO A 439 -14.08 -25.73 -22.90
CA PRO A 439 -14.55 -24.68 -23.80
C PRO A 439 -14.36 -23.28 -23.21
N ALA A 440 -13.92 -22.33 -24.03
CA ALA A 440 -13.53 -21.00 -23.56
C ALA A 440 -14.69 -20.19 -22.94
N ASP A 441 -15.93 -20.48 -23.33
CA ASP A 441 -17.15 -19.84 -22.84
C ASP A 441 -17.73 -20.51 -21.59
N SER A 442 -17.26 -21.71 -21.23
CA SER A 442 -17.72 -22.43 -20.05
C SER A 442 -17.39 -21.68 -18.77
N LYS A 443 -18.34 -21.68 -17.82
CA LYS A 443 -18.17 -21.02 -16.52
C LYS A 443 -17.61 -22.00 -15.50
N ILE A 444 -16.49 -21.64 -14.90
CA ILE A 444 -15.74 -22.48 -13.96
C ILE A 444 -15.81 -21.85 -12.56
N ILE A 445 -16.30 -22.57 -11.56
CA ILE A 445 -16.29 -22.09 -10.17
C ILE A 445 -15.01 -22.53 -9.46
N ASN A 446 -14.36 -21.62 -8.74
CA ASN A 446 -13.21 -21.94 -7.91
C ASN A 446 -13.62 -22.19 -6.45
N PHE A 447 -13.26 -23.35 -5.91
CA PHE A 447 -13.39 -23.69 -4.50
C PHE A 447 -12.02 -23.93 -3.85
N PRO A 448 -11.87 -23.67 -2.54
CA PRO A 448 -12.88 -23.20 -1.58
C PRO A 448 -13.42 -21.79 -1.82
N TRP A 449 -14.63 -21.50 -1.31
CA TRP A 449 -15.38 -20.27 -1.63
C TRP A 449 -14.96 -19.07 -0.77
N HIS A 450 -13.69 -18.68 -0.84
CA HIS A 450 -13.12 -17.56 -0.07
C HIS A 450 -12.45 -16.52 -0.98
N SER A 451 -12.61 -15.22 -0.66
CA SER A 451 -11.85 -14.16 -1.34
C SER A 451 -10.41 -14.08 -0.85
N TYR A 452 -10.17 -14.49 0.39
CA TYR A 452 -8.86 -14.57 1.01
C TYR A 452 -8.68 -15.97 1.59
N MET A 453 -7.58 -16.63 1.26
CA MET A 453 -7.33 -17.98 1.75
C MET A 453 -5.85 -18.18 2.04
N ALA A 454 -5.58 -18.98 3.06
CA ALA A 454 -4.26 -19.53 3.32
C ALA A 454 -4.14 -20.90 2.66
N CYS A 455 -2.99 -21.19 2.08
CA CYS A 455 -2.69 -22.51 1.51
C CYS A 455 -1.46 -23.09 2.17
N ASP A 456 -1.35 -24.42 2.19
CA ASP A 456 -0.22 -25.12 2.81
C ASP A 456 1.12 -24.70 2.15
N TRP A 457 1.13 -24.58 0.82
CA TRP A 457 2.29 -24.11 0.04
C TRP A 457 2.62 -22.62 0.22
N THR A 458 1.71 -21.82 0.80
CA THR A 458 1.99 -20.43 1.23
C THR A 458 2.48 -20.33 2.67
N TYR A 459 2.77 -21.46 3.31
CA TYR A 459 3.10 -21.56 4.74
C TYR A 459 2.01 -20.96 5.64
N GLY A 460 0.74 -21.18 5.27
CA GLY A 460 -0.41 -20.71 6.04
C GLY A 460 -0.70 -19.21 5.94
N LYS A 461 -0.07 -18.48 5.01
CA LYS A 461 -0.34 -17.04 4.83
C LYS A 461 -1.64 -16.80 4.08
N VAL A 462 -2.49 -15.97 4.67
CA VAL A 462 -3.73 -15.53 4.03
C VAL A 462 -3.40 -14.55 2.90
N THR A 463 -3.83 -14.88 1.68
CA THR A 463 -3.68 -14.03 0.50
C THR A 463 -4.96 -13.93 -0.29
N ALA A 464 -5.11 -12.85 -1.06
CA ALA A 464 -6.21 -12.71 -2.00
C ALA A 464 -6.23 -13.87 -3.01
N ASN A 465 -7.41 -14.43 -3.26
CA ASN A 465 -7.60 -15.53 -4.20
C ASN A 465 -7.24 -15.08 -5.64
N ARG A 466 -6.19 -15.69 -6.19
CA ARG A 466 -5.62 -15.33 -7.51
C ARG A 466 -6.14 -16.18 -8.67
N ALA A 467 -7.15 -17.05 -8.46
CA ALA A 467 -7.61 -17.97 -9.51
C ALA A 467 -8.01 -17.26 -10.82
N LYS A 468 -8.65 -16.09 -10.74
CA LYS A 468 -8.98 -15.29 -11.94
C LYS A 468 -7.76 -14.83 -12.75
N ASP A 469 -6.65 -14.50 -12.08
CA ASP A 469 -5.43 -14.07 -12.76
C ASP A 469 -4.64 -15.26 -13.29
N LEU A 470 -4.62 -16.36 -12.54
CA LEU A 470 -3.87 -17.57 -12.83
C LEU A 470 -4.41 -18.33 -14.05
N TYR A 471 -5.74 -18.36 -14.22
CA TYR A 471 -6.42 -19.11 -15.29
C TYR A 471 -6.97 -18.20 -16.41
N TYR A 472 -6.67 -16.90 -16.39
CA TYR A 472 -7.08 -15.98 -17.47
C TYR A 472 -6.59 -16.52 -18.84
N PRO A 473 -7.43 -16.48 -19.91
CA PRO A 473 -8.71 -15.79 -20.04
C PRO A 473 -9.96 -16.59 -19.64
N ALA A 474 -9.83 -17.78 -19.03
CA ALA A 474 -10.98 -18.59 -18.67
C ALA A 474 -11.97 -17.86 -17.73
N ASN A 475 -13.27 -18.16 -17.88
CA ASN A 475 -14.34 -17.54 -17.10
C ASN A 475 -14.42 -18.13 -15.68
N ILE A 476 -13.45 -17.77 -14.84
CA ILE A 476 -13.38 -18.21 -13.45
C ILE A 476 -14.27 -17.35 -12.55
N VAL A 477 -15.18 -18.01 -11.85
CA VAL A 477 -16.01 -17.46 -10.79
C VAL A 477 -15.32 -17.71 -9.45
N THR A 478 -15.00 -16.63 -8.73
CA THR A 478 -14.36 -16.67 -7.42
C THR A 478 -15.27 -16.02 -6.39
N SER A 479 -15.06 -16.39 -5.12
CA SER A 479 -15.77 -15.79 -4.00
C SER A 479 -15.46 -14.30 -3.84
N ASP A 480 -16.47 -13.56 -3.38
CA ASP A 480 -16.41 -12.18 -2.92
C ASP A 480 -16.75 -12.05 -1.43
N ASN A 481 -16.67 -13.15 -0.68
CA ASN A 481 -16.84 -13.19 0.76
C ASN A 481 -15.60 -12.61 1.46
N ILE A 482 -15.82 -11.64 2.36
CA ILE A 482 -14.77 -10.95 3.10
C ILE A 482 -14.32 -11.79 4.29
N GLU A 483 -15.28 -12.36 5.04
CA GLU A 483 -15.05 -13.33 6.12
C GLU A 483 -14.19 -12.82 7.28
N ILE A 484 -14.45 -11.59 7.70
CA ILE A 484 -13.72 -10.94 8.80
C ILE A 484 -14.71 -10.50 9.88
N GLY A 485 -14.52 -10.98 11.11
CA GLY A 485 -15.41 -10.66 12.24
C GLY A 485 -16.84 -11.10 11.97
N LYS A 486 -17.81 -10.18 12.09
CA LYS A 486 -19.23 -10.45 11.78
C LYS A 486 -19.56 -10.35 10.29
N LEU A 487 -18.62 -9.86 9.48
CA LEU A 487 -18.85 -9.54 8.09
C LEU A 487 -18.49 -10.74 7.21
N TYR A 488 -19.51 -11.46 6.75
CA TYR A 488 -19.32 -12.60 5.85
C TYR A 488 -19.11 -12.17 4.39
N SER A 489 -20.05 -11.40 3.82
CA SER A 489 -19.99 -10.93 2.42
C SER A 489 -20.73 -9.61 2.25
N ASN A 490 -20.28 -8.81 1.29
CA ASN A 490 -20.99 -7.61 0.80
C ASN A 490 -21.70 -7.86 -0.53
N SER A 491 -21.70 -9.10 -1.02
CA SER A 491 -22.23 -9.37 -2.35
C SER A 491 -23.74 -9.34 -2.38
N VAL A 492 -24.29 -8.49 -3.25
CA VAL A 492 -25.70 -8.51 -3.63
C VAL A 492 -25.93 -9.29 -4.93
N ALA A 493 -24.87 -9.87 -5.51
CA ALA A 493 -24.99 -10.63 -6.75
C ALA A 493 -25.74 -11.94 -6.49
N SER A 494 -26.79 -12.20 -7.27
CA SER A 494 -27.57 -13.43 -7.18
C SER A 494 -26.70 -14.68 -7.29
N GLN A 495 -25.64 -14.62 -8.09
CA GLN A 495 -24.68 -15.71 -8.25
C GLN A 495 -23.94 -16.02 -6.94
N SER A 496 -23.39 -15.04 -6.24
CA SER A 496 -22.71 -15.29 -4.95
C SER A 496 -23.68 -15.81 -3.89
N ILE A 497 -24.91 -15.30 -3.87
CA ILE A 497 -25.95 -15.78 -2.93
C ILE A 497 -26.29 -17.24 -3.20
N ASP A 498 -26.52 -17.61 -4.47
CA ASP A 498 -26.81 -18.99 -4.86
C ASP A 498 -25.62 -19.92 -4.57
N ILE A 499 -24.39 -19.48 -4.82
CA ILE A 499 -23.19 -20.26 -4.51
C ILE A 499 -23.01 -20.44 -3.00
N ASN A 500 -23.23 -19.41 -2.19
CA ASN A 500 -23.19 -19.53 -0.73
C ASN A 500 -24.22 -20.55 -0.21
N LYS A 501 -25.43 -20.57 -0.80
CA LYS A 501 -26.44 -21.60 -0.50
C LYS A 501 -25.99 -22.99 -0.95
N PHE A 502 -25.35 -23.10 -2.13
CA PHE A 502 -24.79 -24.35 -2.61
C PHE A 502 -23.73 -24.90 -1.66
N VAL A 503 -22.79 -24.07 -1.18
CA VAL A 503 -21.74 -24.51 -0.25
C VAL A 503 -22.33 -25.13 1.03
N ASN A 504 -23.45 -24.60 1.52
CA ASN A 504 -24.10 -25.10 2.73
C ASN A 504 -24.97 -26.35 2.47
N ASN A 505 -25.77 -26.33 1.41
CA ASN A 505 -26.84 -27.31 1.20
C ASN A 505 -26.49 -28.38 0.15
N LYS A 506 -25.43 -28.16 -0.63
CA LYS A 506 -24.96 -29.03 -1.72
C LYS A 506 -25.98 -29.25 -2.83
N ASP A 507 -26.94 -28.33 -2.98
CA ASP A 507 -27.97 -28.39 -4.03
C ASP A 507 -27.38 -27.99 -5.40
N ILE A 508 -27.05 -29.00 -6.22
CA ILE A 508 -26.47 -28.82 -7.55
C ILE A 508 -27.31 -27.94 -8.48
N ASN A 509 -28.63 -27.84 -8.28
CA ASN A 509 -29.48 -27.00 -9.11
C ASN A 509 -29.05 -25.52 -9.06
N LEU A 510 -28.43 -25.09 -7.96
CA LEU A 510 -27.89 -23.74 -7.81
C LEU A 510 -26.67 -23.50 -8.71
N LEU A 511 -25.83 -24.53 -8.93
CA LEU A 511 -24.72 -24.45 -9.90
C LEU A 511 -25.26 -24.41 -11.33
N ILE A 512 -26.20 -25.30 -11.66
CA ILE A 512 -26.82 -25.38 -13.00
C ILE A 512 -27.54 -24.07 -13.34
N LYS A 513 -28.31 -23.51 -12.40
CA LYS A 513 -28.99 -22.20 -12.54
C LYS A 513 -28.01 -21.08 -12.86
N ASN A 514 -26.81 -21.11 -12.27
CA ASN A 514 -25.75 -20.13 -12.51
C ASN A 514 -24.87 -20.45 -13.71
N ARG A 515 -25.23 -21.47 -14.50
CA ARG A 515 -24.51 -21.97 -15.66
C ARG A 515 -23.07 -22.37 -15.33
N ILE A 516 -22.85 -22.88 -14.13
CA ILE A 516 -21.55 -23.45 -13.73
C ILE A 516 -21.45 -24.84 -14.33
N GLU A 517 -20.49 -25.03 -15.22
CA GLU A 517 -20.27 -26.28 -15.94
C GLU A 517 -19.09 -27.06 -15.36
N TYR A 518 -18.14 -26.35 -14.74
CA TYR A 518 -16.93 -26.95 -14.20
C TYR A 518 -16.62 -26.40 -12.81
N VAL A 519 -15.96 -27.23 -12.01
CA VAL A 519 -15.44 -26.89 -10.68
C VAL A 519 -13.93 -27.02 -10.70
N LEU A 520 -13.24 -25.93 -10.38
CA LEU A 520 -11.81 -25.89 -10.05
C LEU A 520 -11.69 -25.99 -8.53
N PHE A 521 -11.20 -27.12 -8.03
CA PHE A 521 -11.10 -27.40 -6.61
C PHE A 521 -9.65 -27.36 -6.14
N ASN A 522 -9.35 -26.49 -5.19
CA ASN A 522 -8.04 -26.39 -4.56
C ASN A 522 -7.99 -27.21 -3.27
N SER A 523 -7.37 -28.38 -3.32
CA SER A 523 -7.32 -29.37 -2.24
C SER A 523 -6.26 -29.10 -1.16
N SER A 524 -5.63 -27.93 -1.18
CA SER A 524 -4.56 -27.54 -0.24
C SER A 524 -4.76 -26.18 0.42
N CYS A 525 -5.93 -25.56 0.23
CA CYS A 525 -6.22 -24.21 0.70
C CYS A 525 -7.40 -24.18 1.67
N ALA A 526 -7.34 -23.27 2.64
CA ALA A 526 -8.40 -22.95 3.60
C ALA A 526 -9.07 -24.21 4.19
N ASP A 527 -10.39 -24.31 4.07
CA ASP A 527 -11.21 -25.39 4.62
C ASP A 527 -11.63 -26.41 3.55
N TRP A 528 -10.75 -26.69 2.58
CA TRP A 528 -10.97 -27.59 1.44
C TRP A 528 -11.64 -28.93 1.80
N ARG A 529 -11.39 -29.48 3.00
CA ARG A 529 -12.01 -30.73 3.46
C ARG A 529 -13.54 -30.68 3.48
N LYS A 530 -14.16 -29.50 3.63
CA LYS A 530 -15.63 -29.33 3.55
C LYS A 530 -16.18 -29.63 2.15
N TYR A 531 -15.32 -29.62 1.13
CA TYR A 531 -15.66 -29.84 -0.27
C TYR A 531 -15.39 -31.26 -0.77
N MET A 532 -15.00 -32.20 0.11
CA MET A 532 -14.75 -33.61 -0.24
C MET A 532 -15.97 -34.31 -0.87
N PHE A 533 -17.17 -33.79 -0.67
CA PHE A 533 -18.38 -34.29 -1.33
C PHE A 533 -18.28 -34.25 -2.87
N LEU A 534 -17.44 -33.37 -3.44
CA LEU A 534 -17.17 -33.33 -4.89
C LEU A 534 -16.49 -34.61 -5.38
N GLU A 535 -15.73 -35.30 -4.52
CA GLU A 535 -15.10 -36.59 -4.85
C GLU A 535 -16.04 -37.77 -4.63
N GLU A 536 -16.86 -37.68 -3.59
CA GLU A 536 -17.79 -38.76 -3.20
C GLU A 536 -18.99 -38.85 -4.15
N ASP A 537 -19.49 -37.71 -4.62
CA ASP A 537 -20.67 -37.62 -5.48
C ASP A 537 -20.33 -37.77 -6.97
N THR A 538 -19.98 -39.00 -7.35
CA THR A 538 -19.67 -39.36 -8.75
C THR A 538 -20.89 -39.35 -9.68
N VAL A 539 -22.11 -39.27 -9.12
CA VAL A 539 -23.36 -39.13 -9.87
C VAL A 539 -23.41 -37.76 -10.52
N HIS A 540 -23.08 -36.72 -9.75
CA HIS A 540 -23.19 -35.33 -10.19
C HIS A 540 -21.88 -34.72 -10.70
N TYR A 541 -20.73 -35.27 -10.29
CA TYR A 541 -19.41 -34.75 -10.66
C TYR A 541 -18.58 -35.79 -11.42
N GLU A 542 -18.07 -35.40 -12.59
CA GLU A 542 -17.09 -36.18 -13.34
C GLU A 542 -15.71 -35.58 -13.13
N LYS A 543 -14.78 -36.32 -12.52
CA LYS A 543 -13.40 -35.85 -12.35
C LYS A 543 -12.68 -35.91 -13.70
N LEU A 544 -12.15 -34.77 -14.14
CA LEU A 544 -11.46 -34.63 -15.42
C LEU A 544 -9.94 -34.44 -15.27
N PHE A 545 -9.52 -33.85 -14.15
CA PHE A 545 -8.12 -33.63 -13.80
C PHE A 545 -7.93 -33.87 -12.30
N ASP A 546 -6.84 -34.53 -11.92
CA ASP A 546 -6.54 -34.89 -10.54
C ASP A 546 -5.03 -34.70 -10.30
N SER A 547 -4.70 -33.78 -9.41
CA SER A 547 -3.35 -33.57 -8.90
C SER A 547 -3.37 -33.39 -7.38
N GLU A 548 -2.20 -33.15 -6.79
CA GLU A 548 -2.06 -32.98 -5.35
C GLU A 548 -2.83 -31.74 -4.83
N HIS A 549 -2.67 -30.59 -5.50
CA HIS A 549 -3.22 -29.31 -5.06
C HIS A 549 -4.49 -28.90 -5.82
N ILE A 550 -4.69 -29.40 -7.04
CA ILE A 550 -5.80 -28.99 -7.90
C ILE A 550 -6.54 -30.19 -8.48
N LYS A 551 -7.86 -30.11 -8.45
CA LYS A 551 -8.74 -31.06 -9.11
C LYS A 551 -9.76 -30.32 -9.95
N ILE A 552 -10.13 -30.89 -11.09
CA ILE A 552 -11.14 -30.29 -11.96
C ILE A 552 -12.26 -31.28 -12.18
N TYR A 553 -13.48 -30.83 -11.96
CA TYR A 553 -14.69 -31.62 -12.16
C TYR A 553 -15.58 -30.97 -13.20
N LYS A 554 -16.27 -31.79 -13.98
CA LYS A 554 -17.41 -31.38 -14.79
C LYS A 554 -18.68 -31.63 -14.00
N VAL A 555 -19.58 -30.66 -14.01
CA VAL A 555 -20.92 -30.76 -13.44
C VAL A 555 -21.80 -31.49 -14.44
N LYS A 556 -22.28 -32.67 -14.08
CA LYS A 556 -23.22 -33.45 -14.90
C LYS A 556 -24.61 -32.84 -14.77
N ASN A 557 -25.19 -32.48 -15.91
CA ASN A 557 -26.58 -32.06 -15.98
C ASN A 557 -27.38 -33.26 -16.47
N GLU A 558 -27.92 -34.07 -15.55
CA GLU A 558 -28.91 -35.07 -15.91
C GLU A 558 -30.17 -34.31 -16.33
N LYS A 559 -30.45 -34.31 -17.63
CA LYS A 559 -31.72 -33.81 -18.18
C LYS A 559 -32.82 -34.84 -18.02
#